data_AF-A0A0G4HFH8-F1
#
_entry.id   AF-A0A0G4HFH8-F1
#
_cell.length_a   1.000
_cell.length_b   1.000
_cell.length_c   1.000
_cell.angle_alpha   90.00
_cell.angle_beta   90.00
_cell.angle_gamma   90.00
#
_symmetry.space_group_name_H-M   'P 1'
#
loop_
_entity.id
_entity.type
_entity.pdbx_description
1 polymer ?
#
loop_
_entity_poly.entity_id
_entity_poly.type
_entity_poly.pdbx_seq_one_letter_code
_entity_poly.pdbx_strand_id
1 'polypeptide(L)'
;MIKEVVHRVEEIGQMENTVFIMTSDNGYNHGAHRLIHKMAPYPESVRVPFAVRAPSHFLQQGEPPLSSSPVSLEKSEDLSLSSLQAEESQEGSMETRLSAAVSENLPSKQRSSSAVTIRSPVKLIDLLPTFLDMAGYQKPTYVDGKSWKPLLSQQQSALEEEARQTGPSVSREVFVQYGGGAAREALGGGHEGIASEIPAFLFSLGPWWLSLDVPPHRALYSEDGLLYVEWMGETSNARAPHGHELYNVTADPHTLDNLLHSRPKDADVKNAKQRLDARLQELKSCKGDECP
;
A
#
# COMPACT_ATOMS: atom_id res chain seq x y z
N MET A 1 -4.24 -12.57 18.59
CA MET A 1 -3.15 -12.49 17.59
C MET A 1 -2.31 -11.20 17.63
N ILE A 2 -2.71 -10.03 17.11
CA ILE A 2 -1.80 -8.84 17.02
C ILE A 2 -1.21 -8.46 18.39
N LYS A 3 -2.07 -8.38 19.41
CA LYS A 3 -1.66 -8.09 20.79
C LYS A 3 -0.61 -9.08 21.31
N GLU A 4 -0.79 -10.37 21.03
CA GLU A 4 0.15 -11.42 21.45
C GLU A 4 1.51 -11.26 20.77
N VAL A 5 1.54 -10.92 19.47
CA VAL A 5 2.81 -10.67 18.76
C VAL A 5 3.56 -9.49 19.38
N VAL A 6 2.87 -8.38 19.64
CA VAL A 6 3.48 -7.19 20.26
C VAL A 6 3.97 -7.50 21.67
N HIS A 7 3.14 -8.18 22.49
CA HIS A 7 3.53 -8.59 23.83
C HIS A 7 4.74 -9.52 23.82
N ARG A 8 4.79 -10.47 22.88
CA ARG A 8 5.92 -11.39 22.79
C ARG A 8 7.23 -10.68 22.45
N VAL A 9 7.20 -9.71 21.54
CA VAL A 9 8.36 -8.86 21.21
C VAL A 9 8.81 -8.03 22.42
N GLU A 10 7.86 -7.58 23.24
CA GLU A 10 8.13 -6.90 24.52
C GLU A 10 8.77 -7.81 25.55
N GLU A 11 8.27 -9.03 25.74
CA GLU A 11 8.82 -10.03 26.66
C GLU A 11 10.27 -10.41 26.34
N ILE A 12 10.61 -10.53 25.05
CA ILE A 12 11.98 -10.85 24.61
C ILE A 12 12.89 -9.62 24.54
N GLY A 13 12.41 -8.44 24.96
CA GLY A 13 13.21 -7.21 25.02
C GLY A 13 13.57 -6.60 23.65
N GLN A 14 12.88 -6.95 22.57
CA GLN A 14 13.21 -6.52 21.20
C GLN A 14 12.43 -5.28 20.73
N MET A 15 11.67 -4.61 21.62
CA MET A 15 10.81 -3.48 21.26
C MET A 15 11.53 -2.26 20.69
N GLU A 16 12.79 -2.07 21.08
CA GLU A 16 13.66 -1.01 20.56
C GLU A 16 14.35 -1.43 19.24
N ASN A 17 14.32 -2.71 18.86
CA ASN A 17 14.93 -3.20 17.61
C ASN A 17 13.88 -3.67 16.59
N THR A 18 12.61 -3.30 16.79
CA THR A 18 11.49 -3.79 15.97
C THR A 18 10.63 -2.64 15.47
N VAL A 19 10.45 -2.56 14.16
CA VAL A 19 9.45 -1.73 13.49
C VAL A 19 8.20 -2.56 13.24
N PHE A 20 7.04 -2.06 13.66
CA PHE A 20 5.75 -2.68 13.36
C PHE A 20 5.04 -1.88 12.27
N ILE A 21 4.57 -2.58 11.24
CA ILE A 21 3.77 -2.01 10.16
C ILE A 21 2.51 -2.85 10.00
N MET A 22 1.37 -2.19 10.02
CA MET A 22 0.07 -2.79 9.77
C MET A 22 -0.50 -2.19 8.49
N THR A 23 -0.77 -3.04 7.50
CA THR A 23 -1.35 -2.65 6.22
C THR A 23 -2.15 -3.79 5.59
N SER A 24 -2.76 -3.54 4.43
CA SER A 24 -3.39 -4.54 3.56
C SER A 24 -2.80 -4.46 2.15
N ASP A 25 -2.99 -5.49 1.33
CA ASP A 25 -2.66 -5.48 -0.10
C ASP A 25 -3.64 -4.60 -0.90
N ASN A 26 -4.90 -4.59 -0.48
CA ASN A 26 -6.01 -3.85 -1.08
C ASN A 26 -7.20 -3.81 -0.10
N GLY A 27 -8.21 -3.02 -0.45
CA GLY A 27 -9.52 -3.05 0.19
C GLY A 27 -10.48 -4.06 -0.45
N TYR A 28 -11.78 -3.85 -0.25
CA TYR A 28 -12.86 -4.69 -0.77
C TYR A 28 -14.17 -3.88 -0.87
N ASN A 29 -14.89 -3.97 -1.99
CA ASN A 29 -16.06 -3.11 -2.24
C ASN A 29 -17.28 -3.42 -1.36
N HIS A 30 -17.46 -4.65 -0.88
CA HIS A 30 -18.56 -5.04 0.02
C HIS A 30 -19.98 -4.60 -0.45
N GLY A 31 -20.22 -4.54 -1.76
CA GLY A 31 -21.50 -4.08 -2.34
C GLY A 31 -21.56 -2.59 -2.66
N ALA A 32 -20.56 -1.79 -2.28
CA ALA A 32 -20.39 -0.41 -2.74
C ALA A 32 -20.33 -0.38 -4.28
N HIS A 33 -20.92 0.65 -4.89
CA HIS A 33 -21.08 0.75 -6.35
C HIS A 33 -21.81 -0.45 -6.99
N ARG A 34 -22.52 -1.26 -6.18
CA ARG A 34 -23.09 -2.57 -6.59
C ARG A 34 -22.02 -3.56 -7.07
N LEU A 35 -20.78 -3.39 -6.61
CA LEU A 35 -19.63 -4.23 -6.92
C LEU A 35 -19.28 -5.13 -5.72
N ILE A 36 -18.83 -6.33 -6.04
CA ILE A 36 -18.16 -7.25 -5.11
C ILE A 36 -16.69 -7.35 -5.52
N HIS A 37 -15.84 -7.94 -4.67
CA HIS A 37 -14.38 -8.03 -4.87
C HIS A 37 -13.64 -6.69 -4.75
N LYS A 38 -12.38 -6.70 -5.20
CA LYS A 38 -11.30 -5.73 -4.89
C LYS A 38 -10.62 -5.16 -6.13
N MET A 39 -11.31 -5.18 -7.26
CA MET A 39 -10.76 -4.86 -8.58
C MET A 39 -11.25 -3.52 -9.12
N ALA A 40 -11.90 -2.70 -8.31
CA ALA A 40 -12.43 -1.41 -8.75
C ALA A 40 -11.45 -0.28 -8.40
N PRO A 41 -11.45 0.84 -9.15
CA PRO A 41 -10.58 1.97 -8.87
C PRO A 41 -11.02 2.79 -7.65
N TYR A 42 -12.15 2.46 -7.01
CA TYR A 42 -12.77 3.25 -5.96
C TYR A 42 -12.07 3.13 -4.60
N PRO A 43 -12.23 4.12 -3.70
CA PRO A 43 -11.54 4.15 -2.41
C PRO A 43 -11.71 2.88 -1.57
N GLU A 44 -12.88 2.25 -1.61
CA GLU A 44 -13.19 1.00 -0.89
C GLU A 44 -12.25 -0.13 -1.26
N SER A 45 -11.75 -0.13 -2.49
CA SER A 45 -10.90 -1.17 -3.07
C SER A 45 -9.41 -0.79 -3.03
N VAL A 46 -9.10 0.50 -3.14
CA VAL A 46 -7.73 1.00 -3.26
C VAL A 46 -7.14 1.45 -1.92
N ARG A 47 -7.94 2.08 -1.06
CA ARG A 47 -7.45 2.69 0.18
C ARG A 47 -7.37 1.65 1.29
N VAL A 48 -6.14 1.39 1.76
CA VAL A 48 -5.87 0.42 2.82
C VAL A 48 -5.54 1.10 4.15
N PRO A 49 -5.78 0.43 5.30
CA PRO A 49 -5.23 0.91 6.57
C PRO A 49 -3.70 0.94 6.48
N PHE A 50 -3.07 1.94 7.10
CA PHE A 50 -1.61 2.01 7.20
C PHE A 50 -1.23 2.60 8.55
N ALA A 51 -0.56 1.81 9.39
CA ALA A 51 -0.08 2.25 10.69
C ALA A 51 1.35 1.75 10.93
N VAL A 52 2.19 2.63 11.48
CA VAL A 52 3.60 2.35 11.74
C VAL A 52 3.93 2.70 13.19
N ARG A 53 4.62 1.78 13.87
CA ARG A 53 5.35 2.04 15.12
C ARG A 53 6.83 1.74 14.88
N ALA A 54 7.66 2.76 14.95
CA ALA A 54 9.11 2.62 14.83
C ALA A 54 9.81 3.28 16.04
N PRO A 55 10.85 2.65 16.60
CA PRO A 55 11.79 3.30 17.51
C PRO A 55 12.44 4.52 16.85
N SER A 56 12.72 5.57 17.63
CA SER A 56 13.15 6.87 17.09
C SER A 56 14.46 6.83 16.30
N HIS A 57 15.37 5.89 16.60
CA HIS A 57 16.65 5.79 15.89
C HIS A 57 16.51 5.26 14.45
N PHE A 58 15.44 4.53 14.12
CA PHE A 58 15.13 4.19 12.72
C PHE A 58 14.63 5.40 11.92
N LEU A 59 14.29 6.50 12.59
CA LEU A 59 13.75 7.72 11.99
C LEU A 59 14.79 8.84 11.88
N GLN A 60 15.98 8.63 12.44
CA GLN A 60 17.09 9.59 12.35
C GLN A 60 17.78 9.52 10.98
N GLN A 61 18.36 10.65 10.58
CA GLN A 61 19.20 10.75 9.38
C GLN A 61 20.61 10.24 9.70
N GLY A 62 21.16 9.37 8.86
CA GLY A 62 22.50 8.77 9.02
C GLY A 62 22.50 7.24 9.05
N GLU A 63 23.70 6.65 9.10
CA GLU A 63 23.87 5.19 9.25
C GLU A 63 23.12 4.72 10.50
N PRO A 64 22.21 3.74 10.38
CA PRO A 64 21.60 3.16 11.56
C PRO A 64 22.72 2.55 12.43
N PRO A 65 22.58 2.57 13.76
CA PRO A 65 23.44 1.79 14.63
C PRO A 65 23.07 0.31 14.45
N LEU A 66 23.37 -0.27 13.28
CA LEU A 66 23.40 -1.70 13.12
C LEU A 66 24.50 -2.16 14.07
N SER A 67 24.09 -2.72 15.20
CA SER A 67 24.97 -3.48 16.07
C SER A 67 25.77 -4.41 15.17
N SER A 68 27.09 -4.28 15.20
CA SER A 68 28.04 -5.14 14.47
C SER A 68 27.99 -6.60 14.93
N SER A 69 27.08 -6.94 15.83
CA SER A 69 26.78 -8.32 16.18
C SER A 69 25.88 -8.89 15.10
N PRO A 70 26.37 -9.83 14.24
CA PRO A 70 25.48 -10.58 13.40
C PRO A 70 24.38 -11.17 14.29
N VAL A 71 23.12 -11.00 13.90
CA VAL A 71 22.05 -11.84 14.45
C VAL A 71 22.47 -13.27 14.12
N SER A 72 23.00 -13.97 15.12
CA SER A 72 23.22 -15.41 15.04
C SER A 72 21.86 -16.03 14.79
N LEU A 73 21.56 -16.31 13.54
CA LEU A 73 20.57 -17.32 13.18
C LEU A 73 21.16 -18.64 13.69
N GLU A 74 21.01 -18.89 14.99
CA GLU A 74 21.10 -20.25 15.48
C GLU A 74 20.07 -21.03 14.67
N LYS A 75 20.55 -22.01 13.90
CA LYS A 75 19.70 -22.98 13.22
C LYS A 75 18.73 -23.48 14.27
N SER A 76 17.46 -23.07 14.19
CA SER A 76 16.40 -23.77 14.88
C SER A 76 16.47 -25.20 14.35
N GLU A 77 16.88 -26.12 15.20
CA GLU A 77 16.79 -27.55 14.92
C GLU A 77 15.36 -27.86 14.44
N ASP A 78 15.27 -28.71 13.42
CA ASP A 78 14.05 -29.12 12.76
C ASP A 78 12.90 -29.31 13.75
N LEU A 79 11.99 -28.33 13.81
CA LEU A 79 10.64 -28.55 14.34
C LEU A 79 9.89 -29.41 13.32
N SER A 80 10.13 -30.71 13.41
CA SER A 80 9.39 -31.71 12.64
C SER A 80 7.88 -31.56 12.93
N LEU A 81 7.13 -31.31 11.86
CA LEU A 81 5.66 -31.23 11.82
C LEU A 81 4.94 -32.52 12.29
N SER A 82 5.67 -33.55 12.70
CA SER A 82 5.17 -34.83 13.19
C SER A 82 4.83 -34.85 14.69
N SER A 83 5.11 -33.78 15.45
CA SER A 83 4.87 -33.73 16.90
C SER A 83 3.56 -33.05 17.32
N LEU A 84 2.78 -32.52 16.37
CA LEU A 84 1.43 -32.01 16.63
C LEU A 84 0.41 -33.15 16.54
N GLN A 85 0.41 -34.04 17.53
CA GLN A 85 -0.78 -34.83 17.85
C GLN A 85 -1.68 -33.97 18.73
N ALA A 86 -2.88 -33.70 18.23
CA ALA A 86 -3.96 -33.13 19.02
C ALA A 86 -4.34 -34.13 20.11
N GLU A 87 -4.00 -33.83 21.37
CA GLU A 87 -4.62 -34.52 22.49
C GLU A 87 -5.94 -33.80 22.84
N GLU A 88 -7.02 -34.58 22.73
CA GLU A 88 -8.33 -34.23 23.21
C GLU A 88 -8.33 -33.98 24.72
N SER A 89 -9.13 -32.99 25.10
CA SER A 89 -9.48 -32.54 26.44
C SER A 89 -9.67 -33.62 27.49
N GLN A 90 -9.00 -33.45 28.64
CA GLN A 90 -9.60 -33.72 29.95
C GLN A 90 -9.65 -32.42 30.76
N GLU A 91 -10.88 -31.99 31.06
CA GLU A 91 -11.19 -30.92 32.01
C GLU A 91 -10.69 -31.27 33.41
N GLY A 92 -9.90 -30.38 34.01
CA GLY A 92 -9.45 -30.56 35.39
C GLY A 92 -8.54 -29.44 35.90
N SER A 93 -9.15 -28.38 36.44
CA SER A 93 -8.59 -27.51 37.49
C SER A 93 -7.17 -26.94 37.26
N MET A 94 -7.08 -25.83 36.52
CA MET A 94 -5.89 -24.96 36.52
C MET A 94 -6.21 -23.50 36.84
N GLU A 95 -7.29 -23.23 37.58
CA GLU A 95 -7.64 -21.86 38.02
C GLU A 95 -6.93 -21.41 39.30
N THR A 96 -6.06 -22.22 39.92
CA THR A 96 -5.48 -21.89 41.25
C THR A 96 -3.96 -21.66 41.26
N ARG A 97 -3.30 -21.48 40.09
CA ARG A 97 -1.84 -21.23 40.07
C ARG A 97 -1.35 -20.01 39.30
N LEU A 98 -2.26 -19.21 38.72
CA LEU A 98 -1.89 -17.99 37.98
C LEU A 98 -2.12 -16.67 38.73
N SER A 99 -2.48 -16.69 40.02
CA SER A 99 -2.80 -15.47 40.78
C SER A 99 -1.69 -14.98 41.72
N ALA A 100 -0.47 -15.54 41.69
CA ALA A 100 0.54 -15.25 42.72
C ALA A 100 1.96 -14.90 42.23
N ALA A 101 2.19 -14.61 40.94
CA ALA A 101 3.56 -14.33 40.45
C ALA A 101 3.70 -13.17 39.44
N VAL A 102 2.74 -12.24 39.35
CA VAL A 102 2.91 -11.01 38.56
C VAL A 102 2.35 -9.81 39.33
N SER A 103 2.88 -9.60 40.52
CA SER A 103 2.81 -8.31 41.20
C SER A 103 4.17 -8.09 41.83
N GLU A 104 5.05 -7.40 41.10
CA GLU A 104 6.04 -6.45 41.64
C GLU A 104 6.94 -5.96 40.50
N ASN A 105 6.92 -4.64 40.30
CA ASN A 105 7.94 -3.81 39.64
C ASN A 105 8.22 -4.01 38.14
N LEU A 106 7.30 -3.54 37.29
CA LEU A 106 7.70 -2.95 36.01
C LEU A 106 7.90 -1.43 36.20
N PRO A 107 9.12 -0.88 35.99
CA PRO A 107 9.31 0.57 35.99
C PRO A 107 8.52 1.17 34.82
N SER A 108 7.57 2.05 35.14
CA SER A 108 6.80 2.82 34.18
C SER A 108 7.71 3.82 33.46
N LYS A 109 8.41 3.38 32.42
CA LYS A 109 8.99 4.30 31.43
C LYS A 109 7.83 5.01 30.76
N GLN A 110 7.71 6.32 31.00
CA GLN A 110 6.79 7.21 30.30
C GLN A 110 6.93 7.02 28.78
N ARG A 111 6.01 6.26 28.18
CA ARG A 111 5.84 6.21 26.72
C ARG A 111 5.11 7.47 26.27
N SER A 112 5.83 8.59 26.21
CA SER A 112 5.35 9.79 25.55
C SER A 112 5.83 9.80 24.09
N SER A 113 5.14 9.06 23.23
CA SER A 113 5.11 9.38 21.80
C SER A 113 3.64 9.58 21.43
N SER A 114 3.22 10.84 21.27
CA SER A 114 1.90 11.14 20.72
C SER A 114 1.81 10.55 19.32
N ALA A 115 0.81 9.71 19.06
CA ALA A 115 0.53 9.22 17.72
C ALA A 115 0.29 10.43 16.79
N VAL A 116 0.94 10.43 15.63
CA VAL A 116 0.77 11.47 14.60
C VAL A 116 -0.06 10.89 13.46
N THR A 117 -1.02 11.65 12.95
CA THR A 117 -1.76 11.30 11.74
C THR A 117 -1.17 12.04 10.54
N ILE A 118 -0.66 11.29 9.58
CA ILE A 118 -0.17 11.81 8.31
C ILE A 118 -1.28 11.71 7.27
N ARG A 119 -1.54 12.82 6.57
CA ARG A 119 -2.57 12.89 5.52
C ARG A 119 -2.01 12.80 4.10
N SER A 120 -0.71 12.99 3.94
CA SER A 120 -0.03 12.80 2.66
C SER A 120 -0.21 11.36 2.18
N PRO A 121 -0.41 11.13 0.87
CA PRO A 121 -0.60 9.79 0.35
C PRO A 121 0.69 8.97 0.48
N VAL A 122 0.54 7.71 0.87
CA VAL A 122 1.59 6.70 0.90
C VAL A 122 1.14 5.52 0.05
N LYS A 123 2.03 5.00 -0.80
CA LYS A 123 1.75 3.87 -1.69
C LYS A 123 2.37 2.59 -1.14
N LEU A 124 1.84 1.42 -1.50
CA LEU A 124 2.45 0.15 -1.10
C LEU A 124 3.86 -0.05 -1.66
N ILE A 125 4.12 0.49 -2.86
CA ILE A 125 5.46 0.48 -3.48
C ILE A 125 6.49 1.33 -2.71
N ASP A 126 6.04 2.19 -1.79
CA ASP A 126 6.90 3.03 -0.95
C ASP A 126 7.49 2.23 0.24
N LEU A 127 7.04 0.99 0.49
CA LEU A 127 7.56 0.13 1.56
C LEU A 127 9.03 -0.25 1.33
N LEU A 128 9.36 -0.78 0.15
CA LEU A 128 10.72 -1.19 -0.19
C LEU A 128 11.75 -0.05 -0.01
N PRO A 129 11.58 1.13 -0.63
CA PRO A 129 12.56 2.20 -0.47
C PRO A 129 12.61 2.73 0.96
N THR A 130 11.50 2.68 1.71
CA THR A 130 11.53 3.06 3.13
C THR A 130 12.33 2.06 3.97
N PHE A 131 12.24 0.76 3.69
CA PHE A 131 13.03 -0.25 4.41
C PHE A 131 14.52 -0.08 4.15
N LEU A 132 14.89 0.22 2.90
CA LEU A 132 16.28 0.51 2.54
C LEU A 132 16.78 1.75 3.30
N ASP A 133 16.01 2.84 3.29
CA ASP A 133 16.34 4.09 4.00
C ASP A 133 16.44 3.90 5.52
N MET A 134 15.53 3.14 6.14
CA MET A 134 15.62 2.79 7.57
C MET A 134 16.84 1.92 7.90
N ALA A 135 17.27 1.08 6.95
CA ALA A 135 18.45 0.23 7.07
C ALA A 135 19.75 0.91 6.61
N GLY A 136 19.71 2.19 6.20
CA GLY A 136 20.89 2.94 5.76
C GLY A 136 21.39 2.60 4.35
N TYR A 137 20.59 1.90 3.55
CA TYR A 137 20.91 1.57 2.17
C TYR A 137 20.32 2.58 1.20
N GLN A 138 21.01 2.79 0.07
CA GLN A 138 20.50 3.60 -1.03
C GLN A 138 19.44 2.81 -1.81
N LYS A 139 18.34 3.49 -2.15
CA LYS A 139 17.31 2.96 -3.05
C LYS A 139 17.92 2.74 -4.45
N PRO A 140 17.74 1.57 -5.09
CA PRO A 140 18.12 1.38 -6.48
C PRO A 140 17.35 2.30 -7.43
N THR A 141 18.02 2.78 -8.48
CA THR A 141 17.48 3.79 -9.41
C THR A 141 16.27 3.31 -10.21
N TYR A 142 16.04 2.00 -10.31
CA TYR A 142 14.91 1.40 -11.02
C TYR A 142 13.65 1.23 -10.15
N VAL A 143 13.71 1.57 -8.87
CA VAL A 143 12.56 1.45 -7.96
C VAL A 143 11.74 2.74 -8.01
N ASP A 144 10.47 2.64 -8.39
CA ASP A 144 9.59 3.82 -8.57
C ASP A 144 9.15 4.47 -7.24
N GLY A 145 9.04 3.68 -6.16
CA GLY A 145 8.55 4.16 -4.87
C GLY A 145 9.47 5.21 -4.22
N LYS A 146 8.91 5.98 -3.28
CA LYS A 146 9.62 6.99 -2.49
C LYS A 146 9.54 6.67 -1.00
N SER A 147 10.61 6.89 -0.25
CA SER A 147 10.61 6.64 1.19
C SER A 147 9.61 7.57 1.90
N TRP A 148 8.75 7.04 2.76
CA TRP A 148 7.85 7.84 3.61
C TRP A 148 8.47 8.19 4.96
N LYS A 149 9.70 7.75 5.25
CA LYS A 149 10.46 8.11 6.47
C LYS A 149 10.51 9.63 6.71
N PRO A 150 10.68 10.51 5.70
CA PRO A 150 10.68 11.95 5.92
C PRO A 150 9.35 12.50 6.48
N LEU A 151 8.23 11.81 6.26
CA LEU A 151 6.93 12.19 6.83
C LEU A 151 6.88 11.96 8.35
N LEU A 152 7.69 11.03 8.88
CA LEU A 152 7.74 10.71 10.30
C LEU A 152 8.64 11.66 11.11
N SER A 153 9.59 12.34 10.48
CA SER A 153 10.54 13.24 11.15
C SER A 153 10.00 14.64 11.45
N GLN A 154 8.69 14.88 11.24
CA GLN A 154 7.96 16.10 11.60
C GLN A 154 8.55 17.44 11.08
N GLN A 155 9.16 17.44 9.89
CA GLN A 155 9.55 18.69 9.21
C GLN A 155 8.75 18.89 7.92
N GLN A 156 7.42 18.88 8.02
CA GLN A 156 6.54 19.06 6.86
C GLN A 156 6.85 20.35 6.08
N SER A 157 7.22 21.43 6.76
CA SER A 157 7.64 22.68 6.13
C SER A 157 8.98 22.58 5.39
N ALA A 158 9.92 21.74 5.85
CA ALA A 158 11.19 21.53 5.16
C ALA A 158 11.00 20.67 3.90
N LEU A 159 10.09 19.68 3.94
CA LEU A 159 9.74 18.86 2.78
C LEU A 159 9.09 19.70 1.65
N GLU A 160 8.28 20.68 2.00
CA GLU A 160 7.65 21.61 1.04
C GLU A 160 8.64 22.60 0.40
N GLU A 161 9.72 22.94 1.12
CA GLU A 161 10.77 23.84 0.62
C GLU A 161 11.80 23.08 -0.23
N GLU A 162 12.17 21.87 0.18
CA GLU A 162 12.99 20.94 -0.60
C GLU A 162 12.29 20.53 -1.91
N ALA A 163 10.99 20.21 -1.85
CA ALA A 163 10.19 19.86 -3.02
C ALA A 163 10.20 20.94 -4.12
N ARG A 164 10.34 22.21 -3.74
CA ARG A 164 10.43 23.34 -4.69
C ARG A 164 11.80 23.44 -5.37
N GLN A 165 12.85 22.86 -4.80
CA GLN A 165 14.23 22.97 -5.29
C GLN A 165 14.69 21.70 -6.02
N THR A 166 14.34 20.51 -5.52
CA THR A 166 14.87 19.22 -5.99
C THR A 166 13.77 18.25 -6.45
N GLY A 167 12.50 18.65 -6.39
CA GLY A 167 11.34 17.78 -6.62
C GLY A 167 10.87 17.10 -5.33
N PRO A 168 9.62 16.62 -5.27
CA PRO A 168 9.03 16.13 -4.02
C PRO A 168 9.72 14.85 -3.53
N SER A 169 10.22 14.88 -2.30
CA SER A 169 10.83 13.74 -1.60
C SER A 169 9.80 12.69 -1.16
N VAL A 170 8.50 13.02 -1.26
CA VAL A 170 7.38 12.16 -0.87
C VAL A 170 6.31 12.14 -1.96
N SER A 171 5.56 11.04 -2.01
CA SER A 171 4.42 10.87 -2.91
C SER A 171 3.32 11.93 -2.65
N ARG A 172 2.83 12.56 -3.72
CA ARG A 172 1.69 13.52 -3.66
C ARG A 172 0.42 13.01 -4.34
N GLU A 173 0.56 11.96 -5.13
CA GLU A 173 -0.52 11.35 -5.91
C GLU A 173 -0.43 9.83 -5.82
N VAL A 174 -1.56 9.16 -6.05
CA VAL A 174 -1.65 7.70 -6.11
C VAL A 174 -2.10 7.27 -7.50
N PHE A 175 -1.24 6.53 -8.17
CA PHE A 175 -1.52 5.90 -9.44
C PHE A 175 -1.86 4.43 -9.22
N VAL A 176 -2.99 4.00 -9.79
CA VAL A 176 -3.52 2.64 -9.66
C VAL A 176 -3.74 2.08 -11.05
N GLN A 177 -3.35 0.83 -11.26
CA GLN A 177 -3.60 0.11 -12.49
C GLN A 177 -4.25 -1.23 -12.18
N TYR A 178 -5.18 -1.62 -13.05
CA TYR A 178 -5.79 -2.94 -13.02
C TYR A 178 -5.84 -3.54 -14.41
N GLY A 179 -5.42 -4.79 -14.51
CA GLY A 179 -5.33 -5.54 -15.76
C GLY A 179 -6.63 -5.99 -16.38
N GLY A 180 -7.72 -6.01 -15.61
CA GLY A 180 -8.98 -6.60 -16.06
C GLY A 180 -8.90 -8.10 -16.37
N GLY A 181 -10.02 -8.62 -16.89
CA GLY A 181 -10.12 -9.98 -17.44
C GLY A 181 -9.41 -10.19 -18.78
N ALA A 182 -8.58 -9.23 -19.22
CA ALA A 182 -7.82 -9.29 -20.48
C ALA A 182 -6.86 -10.48 -20.56
N ALA A 183 -6.67 -11.26 -19.51
CA ALA A 183 -6.00 -12.55 -19.60
C ALA A 183 -6.78 -13.63 -20.37
N ARG A 184 -8.11 -13.53 -20.47
CA ARG A 184 -8.87 -14.37 -21.41
C ARG A 184 -8.51 -14.03 -22.87
N GLU A 185 -8.14 -12.78 -23.14
CA GLU A 185 -7.71 -12.30 -24.45
C GLU A 185 -6.19 -12.28 -24.63
N ALA A 186 -5.37 -12.43 -23.58
CA ALA A 186 -3.93 -12.62 -23.69
C ALA A 186 -3.56 -13.96 -24.36
N LEU A 187 -4.49 -14.92 -24.40
CA LEU A 187 -4.40 -16.09 -25.28
C LEU A 187 -4.75 -15.78 -26.75
N GLY A 188 -5.14 -14.54 -27.07
CA GLY A 188 -5.59 -14.06 -28.39
C GLY A 188 -5.10 -12.65 -28.81
N GLY A 189 -4.17 -12.02 -28.07
CA GLY A 189 -3.51 -10.77 -28.47
C GLY A 189 -4.22 -9.46 -28.10
N GLY A 190 -4.51 -9.23 -26.82
CA GLY A 190 -4.87 -7.88 -26.35
C GLY A 190 -3.67 -6.90 -26.48
N HIS A 191 -3.88 -5.75 -27.13
CA HIS A 191 -2.82 -4.80 -27.49
C HIS A 191 -2.57 -3.68 -26.48
N GLU A 192 -3.37 -3.57 -25.40
CA GLU A 192 -3.26 -2.49 -24.41
C GLU A 192 -3.57 -2.97 -22.98
N GLY A 193 -2.82 -2.44 -21.99
CA GLY A 193 -3.04 -2.65 -20.55
C GLY A 193 -2.04 -3.58 -19.86
N ILE A 194 -2.20 -3.80 -18.53
CA ILE A 194 -1.26 -4.62 -17.74
C ILE A 194 -1.13 -6.07 -18.26
N ALA A 195 -2.10 -6.56 -19.05
CA ALA A 195 -2.03 -7.89 -19.64
C ALA A 195 -0.81 -8.08 -20.55
N SER A 196 -0.28 -7.00 -21.17
CA SER A 196 0.99 -7.04 -21.89
C SER A 196 2.22 -7.11 -20.98
N GLU A 197 2.05 -6.83 -19.68
CA GLU A 197 3.09 -6.88 -18.65
C GLU A 197 3.07 -8.19 -17.86
N ILE A 198 2.00 -8.99 -17.94
CA ILE A 198 1.89 -10.28 -17.26
C ILE A 198 2.84 -11.28 -17.95
N PRO A 199 3.82 -11.86 -17.23
CA PRO A 199 4.69 -12.89 -17.79
C PRO A 199 3.89 -14.06 -18.37
N ALA A 200 4.25 -14.48 -19.58
CA ALA A 200 3.51 -15.50 -20.34
C ALA A 200 3.29 -16.81 -19.56
N PHE A 201 4.20 -17.17 -18.65
CA PHE A 201 4.10 -18.38 -17.83
C PHE A 201 2.92 -18.35 -16.86
N LEU A 202 2.45 -17.19 -16.42
CA LEU A 202 1.31 -17.13 -15.49
C LEU A 202 0.02 -17.57 -16.16
N PHE A 203 -0.11 -17.46 -17.49
CA PHE A 203 -1.28 -17.98 -18.22
C PHE A 203 -1.34 -19.51 -18.25
N SER A 204 -0.22 -20.23 -18.03
CA SER A 204 -0.19 -21.70 -18.06
C SER A 204 -0.82 -22.35 -16.82
N LEU A 205 -1.08 -21.59 -15.76
CA LEU A 205 -1.65 -22.08 -14.51
C LEU A 205 -3.21 -22.20 -14.57
N GLY A 206 -3.87 -21.69 -15.64
CA GLY A 206 -5.33 -21.68 -15.87
C GLY A 206 -6.08 -20.39 -15.43
N PRO A 207 -7.13 -19.91 -16.13
CA PRO A 207 -7.65 -18.53 -15.95
C PRO A 207 -8.63 -18.32 -14.77
N TRP A 208 -8.64 -19.17 -13.74
CA TRP A 208 -9.66 -19.10 -12.68
C TRP A 208 -9.51 -17.89 -11.75
N TRP A 209 -8.33 -17.28 -11.65
CA TRP A 209 -8.13 -15.98 -10.96
C TRP A 209 -8.34 -14.76 -11.88
N LEU A 210 -8.66 -14.96 -13.16
CA LEU A 210 -8.79 -13.90 -14.18
C LEU A 210 -10.23 -13.66 -14.65
N SER A 211 -11.18 -14.45 -14.14
CA SER A 211 -12.59 -14.28 -14.46
C SER A 211 -13.21 -13.28 -13.49
N LEU A 212 -12.99 -11.98 -13.73
CA LEU A 212 -13.58 -10.91 -12.91
C LEU A 212 -14.15 -9.79 -13.79
N ASP A 213 -15.35 -9.33 -13.39
CA ASP A 213 -16.35 -8.56 -14.13
C ASP A 213 -16.06 -7.05 -14.25
N VAL A 214 -14.79 -6.64 -14.06
CA VAL A 214 -14.38 -5.22 -14.10
C VAL A 214 -13.43 -4.99 -15.28
N PRO A 215 -13.71 -4.01 -16.16
CA PRO A 215 -12.81 -3.70 -17.27
C PRO A 215 -11.42 -3.28 -16.77
N PRO A 216 -10.37 -3.52 -17.57
CA PRO A 216 -9.06 -2.94 -17.32
C PRO A 216 -9.17 -1.42 -17.16
N HIS A 217 -8.44 -0.85 -16.21
CA HIS A 217 -8.50 0.59 -15.97
C HIS A 217 -7.22 1.12 -15.36
N ARG A 218 -7.10 2.43 -15.42
CA ARG A 218 -6.06 3.20 -14.78
C ARG A 218 -6.72 4.35 -14.04
N ALA A 219 -6.31 4.56 -12.79
CA ALA A 219 -6.88 5.60 -11.95
C ALA A 219 -5.79 6.45 -11.32
N LEU A 220 -6.05 7.75 -11.24
CA LEU A 220 -5.19 8.74 -10.62
C LEU A 220 -5.97 9.44 -9.51
N TYR A 221 -5.49 9.30 -8.29
CA TYR A 221 -5.87 10.14 -7.16
C TYR A 221 -4.91 11.31 -7.10
N SER A 222 -5.41 12.47 -7.46
CA SER A 222 -4.62 13.69 -7.53
C SER A 222 -4.53 14.38 -6.18
N GLU A 223 -3.54 15.24 -6.02
CA GLU A 223 -3.32 16.00 -4.81
C GLU A 223 -4.48 16.96 -4.47
N ASP A 224 -5.16 17.49 -5.49
CA ASP A 224 -6.32 18.38 -5.33
C ASP A 224 -7.62 17.63 -4.96
N GLY A 225 -7.52 16.35 -4.59
CA GLY A 225 -8.65 15.57 -4.09
C GLY A 225 -9.61 15.13 -5.19
N LEU A 226 -9.11 14.92 -6.41
CA LEU A 226 -9.86 14.33 -7.51
C LEU A 226 -9.47 12.86 -7.71
N LEU A 227 -10.45 12.05 -8.09
CA LEU A 227 -10.24 10.72 -8.65
C LEU A 227 -10.58 10.77 -10.13
N TYR A 228 -9.59 10.49 -10.97
CA TYR A 228 -9.76 10.34 -12.41
C TYR A 228 -9.57 8.89 -12.82
N VAL A 229 -10.51 8.34 -13.59
CA VAL A 229 -10.47 6.95 -14.05
C VAL A 229 -10.52 6.92 -15.57
N GLU A 230 -9.55 6.26 -16.18
CA GLU A 230 -9.56 5.85 -17.59
C GLU A 230 -9.92 4.36 -17.64
N TRP A 231 -11.11 4.07 -18.15
CA TRP A 231 -11.56 2.72 -18.46
C TRP A 231 -11.11 2.35 -19.87
N MET A 232 -10.28 1.32 -19.98
CA MET A 232 -9.86 0.83 -21.30
C MET A 232 -11.03 0.11 -21.96
N GLY A 233 -11.16 0.29 -23.27
CA GLY A 233 -12.23 -0.31 -24.07
C GLY A 233 -12.09 -1.83 -24.19
N GLU A 234 -12.90 -2.44 -25.05
CA GLU A 234 -12.79 -3.88 -25.35
C GLU A 234 -11.39 -4.18 -25.88
N THR A 235 -10.62 -5.02 -25.17
CA THR A 235 -9.20 -5.28 -25.48
C THR A 235 -8.99 -6.00 -26.82
N SER A 236 -10.07 -6.54 -27.41
CA SER A 236 -10.12 -7.11 -28.76
C SER A 236 -10.22 -6.04 -29.88
N ASN A 237 -10.51 -4.78 -29.53
CA ASN A 237 -10.57 -3.66 -30.46
C ASN A 237 -9.79 -2.46 -29.91
N ALA A 238 -8.51 -2.34 -30.30
CA ALA A 238 -7.64 -1.21 -29.94
C ALA A 238 -8.12 0.18 -30.43
N ARG A 239 -9.22 0.24 -31.21
CA ARG A 239 -9.87 1.50 -31.62
C ARG A 239 -11.12 1.83 -30.81
N ALA A 240 -11.50 1.00 -29.84
CA ALA A 240 -12.62 1.26 -28.96
C ALA A 240 -12.31 2.50 -28.09
N PRO A 241 -13.23 3.48 -28.00
CA PRO A 241 -12.99 4.67 -27.20
C PRO A 241 -12.88 4.31 -25.71
N HIS A 242 -11.92 4.91 -25.01
CA HIS A 242 -11.79 4.78 -23.56
C HIS A 242 -12.93 5.50 -22.85
N GLY A 243 -13.50 4.84 -21.85
CA GLY A 243 -14.43 5.45 -20.90
C GLY A 243 -13.66 6.32 -19.92
N HIS A 244 -14.29 7.40 -19.44
CA HIS A 244 -13.66 8.28 -18.46
C HIS A 244 -14.64 8.66 -17.38
N GLU A 245 -14.14 8.69 -16.14
CA GLU A 245 -14.88 9.18 -14.98
C GLU A 245 -14.02 10.16 -14.19
N LEU A 246 -14.67 11.15 -13.59
CA LEU A 246 -14.02 12.13 -12.74
C LEU A 246 -14.89 12.38 -11.51
N TYR A 247 -14.29 12.24 -10.33
CA TYR A 247 -14.96 12.47 -9.05
C TYR A 247 -14.15 13.47 -8.22
N ASN A 248 -14.84 14.24 -7.38
CA ASN A 248 -14.21 15.00 -6.31
C ASN A 248 -14.34 14.19 -5.02
N VAL A 249 -13.31 13.45 -4.63
CA VAL A 249 -13.38 12.55 -3.46
C VAL A 249 -13.42 13.28 -2.12
N THR A 250 -13.15 14.59 -2.13
CA THR A 250 -13.26 15.42 -0.92
C THR A 250 -14.71 15.86 -0.69
N ALA A 251 -15.41 16.25 -1.75
CA ALA A 251 -16.80 16.69 -1.70
C ALA A 251 -17.81 15.54 -1.83
N ASP A 252 -17.43 14.47 -2.54
CA ASP A 252 -18.19 13.25 -2.75
C ASP A 252 -17.33 12.02 -2.37
N PRO A 253 -17.19 11.72 -1.05
CA PRO A 253 -16.37 10.61 -0.57
C PRO A 253 -16.83 9.23 -1.01
N HIS A 254 -18.08 9.11 -1.47
CA HIS A 254 -18.67 7.87 -1.95
C HIS A 254 -18.60 7.72 -3.47
N THR A 255 -18.01 8.69 -4.17
CA THR A 255 -17.75 8.62 -5.62
C THR A 255 -19.01 8.29 -6.44
N LEU A 256 -20.12 8.96 -6.14
CA LEU A 256 -21.42 8.73 -6.77
C LEU A 256 -21.75 9.74 -7.88
N ASP A 257 -21.13 10.93 -7.87
CA ASP A 257 -21.33 11.98 -8.87
C ASP A 257 -20.15 12.05 -9.85
N ASN A 258 -20.29 11.33 -10.98
CA ASN A 258 -19.33 11.45 -12.08
C ASN A 258 -19.48 12.81 -12.75
N LEU A 259 -18.52 13.70 -12.50
CA LEU A 259 -18.51 15.09 -12.97
C LEU A 259 -18.47 15.21 -14.49
N LEU A 260 -17.84 14.24 -15.19
CA LEU A 260 -17.85 14.21 -16.66
C LEU A 260 -19.24 13.93 -17.23
N HIS A 261 -20.10 13.27 -16.45
CA HIS A 261 -21.48 12.99 -16.84
C HIS A 261 -22.45 14.07 -16.36
N SER A 262 -22.36 14.49 -15.09
CA SER A 262 -23.29 15.46 -14.49
C SER A 262 -23.01 16.91 -14.91
N ARG A 263 -21.75 17.24 -15.21
CA ARG A 263 -21.31 18.60 -15.58
C ARG A 263 -20.45 18.65 -16.86
N PRO A 264 -20.91 18.08 -18.00
CA PRO A 264 -20.09 17.90 -19.20
C PRO A 264 -19.69 19.19 -19.91
N LYS A 265 -20.40 20.31 -19.65
CA LYS A 265 -20.13 21.62 -20.25
C LYS A 265 -19.27 22.53 -19.38
N ASP A 266 -19.07 22.17 -18.11
CA ASP A 266 -18.30 22.93 -17.14
C ASP A 266 -16.84 23.04 -17.59
N ALA A 267 -16.31 24.27 -17.61
CA ALA A 267 -14.95 24.55 -18.07
C ALA A 267 -13.91 23.96 -17.12
N ASP A 268 -14.16 23.98 -15.81
CA ASP A 268 -13.23 23.48 -14.80
C ASP A 268 -13.11 21.96 -14.88
N VAL A 269 -14.24 21.27 -15.11
CA VAL A 269 -14.28 19.82 -15.34
C VAL A 269 -13.48 19.44 -16.58
N LYS A 270 -13.63 20.18 -17.69
CA LYS A 270 -12.86 19.93 -18.92
C LYS A 270 -11.37 20.16 -18.74
N ASN A 271 -11.01 21.26 -18.07
CA ASN A 271 -9.61 21.59 -17.79
C ASN A 271 -8.97 20.55 -16.86
N ALA A 272 -9.70 20.10 -15.83
CA ALA A 272 -9.26 19.04 -14.94
C ALA A 272 -9.03 17.73 -15.72
N LYS A 273 -9.97 17.33 -16.58
CA LYS A 273 -9.81 16.15 -17.43
C LYS A 273 -8.54 16.23 -18.27
N GLN A 274 -8.34 17.32 -19.01
CA GLN A 274 -7.18 17.48 -19.89
C GLN A 274 -5.85 17.42 -19.11
N ARG A 275 -5.78 18.08 -17.95
CA ARG A 275 -4.61 18.03 -17.06
C ARG A 275 -4.35 16.61 -16.57
N LEU A 276 -5.38 15.91 -16.10
CA LEU A 276 -5.27 14.57 -15.54
C LEU A 276 -4.97 13.52 -16.62
N ASP A 277 -5.45 13.71 -17.85
CA ASP A 277 -5.02 12.92 -19.01
C ASP A 277 -3.51 13.03 -19.24
N ALA A 278 -2.99 14.27 -19.31
CA ALA A 278 -1.56 14.50 -19.49
C ALA A 278 -0.74 13.89 -18.35
N ARG A 279 -1.19 14.07 -17.11
CA ARG A 279 -0.54 13.51 -15.92
C ARG A 279 -0.54 11.99 -15.92
N LEU A 280 -1.64 11.38 -16.32
CA LEU A 280 -1.75 9.93 -16.45
C LEU A 280 -0.77 9.38 -17.49
N GLN A 281 -0.55 10.08 -18.61
CA GLN A 281 0.43 9.69 -19.62
C GLN A 281 1.87 9.78 -19.11
N GLU A 282 2.20 10.83 -18.37
CA GLU A 282 3.51 10.98 -17.72
C GLU A 282 3.78 9.79 -16.78
N LEU A 283 2.84 9.49 -15.87
CA LEU A 283 2.96 8.41 -14.89
C LEU A 283 3.02 7.01 -15.52
N LYS A 284 2.38 6.81 -16.68
CA LYS A 284 2.51 5.56 -17.46
C LYS A 284 3.92 5.36 -18.02
N SER A 285 4.59 6.45 -18.37
CA SER A 285 5.87 6.42 -19.08
C SER A 285 7.09 6.51 -18.17
N CYS A 286 6.90 6.98 -16.93
CA CYS A 286 7.99 7.16 -15.97
C CYS A 286 8.54 5.82 -15.48
N LYS A 287 9.82 5.81 -15.08
CA LYS A 287 10.49 4.65 -14.47
C LYS A 287 11.51 5.10 -13.43
N GLY A 288 11.56 4.37 -12.33
CA GLY A 288 12.58 4.54 -11.31
C GLY A 288 12.58 5.94 -10.72
N ASP A 289 13.78 6.51 -10.60
CA ASP A 289 13.98 7.88 -10.08
C ASP A 289 13.40 8.98 -10.97
N GLU A 290 13.05 8.68 -12.23
CA GLU A 290 12.38 9.62 -13.12
C GLU A 290 10.87 9.73 -12.82
N CYS A 291 10.32 8.85 -11.97
CA CYS A 291 8.93 8.96 -11.54
C CYS A 291 8.74 10.14 -10.56
N PRO A 292 7.77 11.04 -10.86
CA PRO A 292 7.54 12.27 -10.11
C PRO A 292 6.97 12.07 -8.70
#